data_AF-A0A1G1HA22-F1
#
_entry.id   AF-A0A1G1HA22-F1
#
_cell.length_a   1.000
_cell.length_b   1.000
_cell.length_c   1.000
_cell.angle_alpha   90.00
_cell.angle_beta   90.00
_cell.angle_gamma   90.00
#
_symmetry.space_group_name_H-M   'P 1'
#
loop_
_entity.id
_entity.type
_entity.pdbx_description
1 polymer ?
#
loop_
_entity_poly.entity_id
_entity_poly.type
_entity_poly.pdbx_seq_one_letter_code
_entity_poly.pdbx_strand_id
1 'polypeptide(L)'
;MKTTLDRFGRVVVPKDIRDKLGLKPGAEIEIDEHGNEIVLKPVEHETPLKLEEGVLVFTGTATGDLMEAIRTHREERLTKVASGKKP
;
A
#
# COMPACT_ATOMS: atom_id res chain seq x y z
N MET A 1 5.17 22.78 -17.74
CA MET A 1 4.29 23.72 -17.00
C MET A 1 5.14 24.50 -16.01
N LYS A 2 4.67 25.65 -15.51
CA LYS A 2 5.37 26.43 -14.46
C LYS A 2 4.42 26.59 -13.28
N THR A 3 4.95 26.50 -12.06
CA THR A 3 4.23 26.78 -10.81
C THR A 3 4.98 27.88 -10.06
N THR A 4 4.40 28.42 -9.00
CA THR A 4 5.02 29.45 -8.15
C THR A 4 5.20 28.92 -6.74
N LEU A 5 6.18 29.46 -6.02
CA LEU A 5 6.30 29.27 -4.59
C LEU A 5 5.23 30.12 -3.89
N ASP A 6 4.52 29.52 -2.93
CA ASP A 6 3.66 30.29 -2.05
C ASP A 6 4.47 31.05 -0.98
N ARG A 7 3.79 31.85 -0.16
CA ARG A 7 4.42 32.63 0.91
C ARG A 7 5.11 31.79 2.00
N PHE A 8 4.87 30.49 2.02
CA PHE A 8 5.41 29.54 2.98
C PHE A 8 6.54 28.69 2.36
N GLY A 9 6.94 28.96 1.12
CA GLY A 9 8.00 28.22 0.44
C GLY A 9 7.56 26.91 -0.18
N ARG A 10 6.26 26.68 -0.38
CA ARG A 10 5.73 25.41 -0.93
C ARG A 10 5.40 25.57 -2.41
N VAL A 11 5.48 24.48 -3.16
CA VAL A 11 5.00 24.40 -4.54
C VAL A 11 3.67 23.66 -4.61
N VAL A 12 2.73 24.21 -5.39
CA VAL A 12 1.49 23.48 -5.69
C VAL A 12 1.76 22.52 -6.82
N VAL A 13 1.57 21.22 -6.55
CA VAL A 13 1.59 20.17 -7.58
C VAL A 13 0.25 20.19 -8.34
N PRO A 14 0.25 20.44 -9.66
CA PRO A 14 -0.97 20.48 -10.45
C PRO A 14 -1.75 19.16 -10.42
N LYS A 15 -3.07 19.25 -10.59
CA LYS A 15 -4.00 18.13 -10.43
C LYS A 15 -3.65 16.95 -11.34
N ASP A 16 -3.33 17.22 -12.59
CA ASP A 16 -2.95 16.21 -13.59
C ASP A 16 -1.69 15.42 -13.19
N ILE A 17 -0.71 16.07 -12.55
CA ILE A 17 0.47 15.38 -12.02
C ILE A 17 0.11 14.57 -10.77
N ARG A 18 -0.66 15.15 -9.83
CA ARG A 18 -1.09 14.44 -8.63
C ARG A 18 -1.85 13.16 -8.95
N ASP A 19 -2.79 13.23 -9.89
CA ASP A 19 -3.63 12.09 -10.27
C ASP A 19 -2.78 11.00 -10.93
N LYS A 20 -1.82 11.36 -11.79
CA LYS A 20 -0.90 10.41 -12.46
C LYS A 20 0.05 9.71 -11.48
N LEU A 21 0.55 10.44 -10.49
CA LEU A 21 1.49 9.91 -9.49
C LEU A 21 0.79 9.36 -8.24
N GLY A 22 -0.55 9.32 -8.21
CA GLY A 22 -1.32 8.83 -7.08
C GLY A 22 -1.15 9.63 -5.78
N LEU A 23 -0.72 10.89 -5.86
CA LEU A 23 -0.43 11.73 -4.70
C LEU A 23 -1.73 12.15 -3.99
N LYS A 24 -1.95 11.60 -2.80
CA LYS A 24 -3.11 11.91 -1.95
C LYS A 24 -2.72 12.82 -0.77
N PRO A 25 -3.67 13.56 -0.17
CA PRO A 25 -3.40 14.27 1.07
C PRO A 25 -2.83 13.33 2.14
N GLY A 26 -1.71 13.72 2.76
CA GLY A 26 -1.00 12.91 3.75
C GLY A 26 -0.02 11.88 3.17
N ALA A 27 0.13 11.79 1.84
CA ALA A 27 1.17 10.96 1.23
C ALA A 27 2.56 11.47 1.62
N GLU A 28 3.46 10.54 1.95
CA GLU A 28 4.88 10.82 2.13
C GLU A 28 5.55 10.97 0.76
N ILE A 29 6.44 11.95 0.65
CA ILE A 29 7.18 12.26 -0.58
C ILE A 29 8.65 12.37 -0.20
N GLU A 30 9.48 11.53 -0.81
CA GLU A 30 10.93 11.64 -0.76
C GLU A 30 11.38 12.77 -1.69
N ILE A 31 12.33 13.57 -1.22
CA ILE A 31 12.85 14.75 -1.92
C ILE A 31 14.36 14.58 -2.06
N ASP A 32 14.83 14.47 -3.31
CA ASP A 32 16.25 14.38 -3.65
C ASP A 32 16.71 15.67 -4.36
N GLU A 33 17.86 16.21 -3.96
CA GLU A 33 18.48 17.38 -4.59
C GLU A 33 19.61 16.97 -5.55
N HIS A 34 19.44 17.25 -6.83
CA HIS A 34 20.42 16.97 -7.88
C HIS A 34 20.88 18.27 -8.55
N GLY A 35 21.92 18.89 -7.99
CA GLY A 35 22.46 20.16 -8.50
C GLY A 35 21.44 21.29 -8.37
N ASN A 36 20.85 21.71 -9.50
CA ASN A 36 19.80 22.74 -9.52
C ASN A 36 18.38 22.16 -9.70
N GLU A 37 18.24 20.84 -9.56
CA GLU A 37 16.97 20.13 -9.71
C GLU A 37 16.56 19.50 -8.39
N ILE A 38 15.25 19.43 -8.17
CA ILE A 38 14.64 18.67 -7.07
C ILE A 38 13.80 17.57 -7.70
N VAL A 39 14.05 16.32 -7.29
CA VAL A 39 13.27 15.16 -7.70
C VAL A 39 12.34 14.77 -6.55
N LEU A 40 11.05 14.70 -6.84
CA LEU A 40 10.02 14.31 -5.88
C LEU A 40 9.54 12.90 -6.21
N LYS A 41 9.65 11.96 -5.26
CA LYS A 41 9.18 10.58 -5.42
C LYS A 41 8.13 10.27 -4.35
N PRO A 42 6.95 9.73 -4.71
CA PRO A 42 6.04 9.17 -3.71
C PRO A 42 6.76 8.07 -2.93
N VAL A 43 6.66 8.07 -1.60
CA VAL A 43 7.13 6.94 -0.81
C VAL A 43 6.12 5.81 -0.98
N GLU A 44 6.49 4.78 -1.72
CA GLU A 44 5.71 3.54 -1.77
C GLU A 44 5.93 2.80 -0.47
N HIS A 45 4.91 2.76 0.40
CA HIS A 45 4.91 1.77 1.46
C HIS A 45 4.81 0.40 0.77
N GLU A 46 5.83 -0.46 0.97
CA GLU A 46 5.73 -1.85 0.52
C GLU A 46 4.42 -2.42 1.06
N THR A 47 3.50 -2.77 0.17
CA THR A 47 2.32 -3.48 0.62
C THR A 47 2.82 -4.83 1.14
N PRO A 48 2.38 -5.28 2.31
CA PRO A 48 2.75 -6.59 2.81
C PRO A 48 2.18 -7.72 1.93
N LEU A 49 1.54 -7.45 0.79
CA LEU A 49 1.11 -8.46 -0.16
C LEU A 49 2.12 -8.55 -1.31
N LYS A 50 2.74 -9.72 -1.49
CA LYS A 50 3.69 -10.01 -2.57
C LYS A 50 3.22 -11.22 -3.36
N LEU A 51 3.45 -11.23 -4.67
CA LEU A 51 3.16 -12.37 -5.52
C LEU A 51 4.36 -13.32 -5.49
N GLU A 52 4.22 -14.48 -4.87
CA GLU A 52 5.24 -15.53 -4.82
C GLU A 52 4.71 -16.78 -5.54
N GLU A 53 5.43 -17.23 -6.57
CA GLU A 53 5.07 -18.42 -7.35
C GLU A 53 3.62 -18.45 -7.88
N GLY A 54 3.06 -17.28 -8.19
CA GLY A 54 1.68 -17.14 -8.67
C GLY A 54 0.61 -17.10 -7.57
N VAL A 55 1.00 -17.07 -6.30
CA VAL A 55 0.13 -16.94 -5.14
C VAL A 55 0.37 -15.59 -4.45
N LEU A 56 -0.71 -14.91 -4.05
CA LEU A 56 -0.59 -13.66 -3.29
C LEU A 56 -0.33 -13.99 -1.80
N VAL A 57 0.85 -13.64 -1.32
CA VAL A 57 1.35 -13.92 0.04
C VAL A 57 1.37 -12.64 0.87
N PHE A 58 0.84 -12.70 2.09
CA PHE A 58 0.97 -11.62 3.05
C PHE A 58 2.27 -11.79 3.86
N THR A 59 3.27 -10.96 3.61
CA THR A 59 4.60 -10.93 4.25
C THR A 59 4.69 -10.02 5.48
N GLY A 60 3.55 -9.53 5.99
CA GLY A 60 3.52 -8.73 7.22
C GLY A 60 3.71 -9.59 8.48
N THR A 61 4.05 -8.95 9.59
CA THR A 61 4.19 -9.63 10.89
C THR A 61 2.82 -9.92 11.50
N ALA A 62 2.58 -11.17 11.91
CA ALA A 62 1.35 -11.54 12.62
C ALA A 62 1.29 -10.88 14.00
N THR A 63 0.15 -10.27 14.33
CA THR A 63 -0.10 -9.63 15.63
C THR A 63 -0.78 -10.56 16.64
N GLY A 64 -1.13 -11.79 16.23
CA GLY A 64 -1.81 -12.78 17.05
C GLY A 64 -1.32 -14.21 16.79
N ASP A 65 -1.96 -15.19 17.42
CA ASP A 65 -1.61 -16.59 17.27
C ASP A 65 -2.10 -17.15 15.92
N LEU A 66 -1.15 -17.28 14.99
CA LEU A 66 -1.42 -17.78 13.65
C LEU A 66 -1.82 -19.27 13.64
N MET A 67 -1.28 -20.08 14.57
CA MET A 67 -1.59 -21.51 14.63
C MET A 67 -3.05 -21.72 15.02
N GLU A 68 -3.52 -20.94 15.99
CA GLU A 68 -4.90 -20.99 16.46
C GLU A 68 -5.89 -20.48 15.40
N ALA A 69 -5.54 -19.40 14.71
CA ALA A 69 -6.34 -18.89 13.60
C ALA A 69 -6.47 -19.92 12.46
N ILE A 70 -5.37 -20.59 12.09
CA ILE A 70 -5.38 -21.66 11.07
C ILE A 70 -6.22 -22.83 11.53
N ARG A 71 -6.10 -23.26 12.79
CA ARG A 71 -6.90 -24.37 13.35
C ARG A 71 -8.39 -24.06 13.26
N THR A 72 -8.79 -22.90 13.76
CA THR A 72 -10.19 -22.43 13.76
C THR A 72 -10.77 -22.42 12.34
N HIS A 73 -10.07 -21.79 11.39
CA HIS A 73 -10.51 -21.74 10.00
C HIS A 73 -10.61 -23.12 9.33
N ARG A 74 -9.71 -24.05 9.67
CA ARG A 74 -9.77 -25.43 9.15
C ARG A 74 -10.99 -26.17 9.67
N GLU A 75 -11.27 -26.07 10.96
CA GLU A 75 -12.44 -26.70 11.59
C GLU A 75 -13.75 -26.16 11.01
N GLU A 76 -13.89 -24.83 10.92
CA GLU A 76 -15.05 -24.19 10.30
C GLU A 76 -15.29 -24.67 8.87
N ARG A 77 -14.21 -24.78 8.07
CA ARG A 77 -14.30 -25.24 6.68
C ARG A 77 -14.72 -26.69 6.60
N LEU A 78 -14.18 -27.56 7.47
CA LEU A 78 -14.55 -28.98 7.53
C LEU A 78 -16.02 -29.14 7.90
N THR A 79 -16.52 -28.40 8.89
CA THR A 79 -17.94 -28.43 9.28
C THR A 79 -18.84 -27.96 8.14
N LYS A 80 -18.48 -26.86 7.44
CA LYS A 80 -19.25 -26.37 6.29
C LYS A 80 -19.33 -27.41 5.17
N VAL A 81 -18.19 -28.01 4.80
CA VAL A 81 -18.14 -29.05 3.76
C VAL A 81 -18.95 -30.29 4.17
N ALA A 82 -18.84 -30.73 5.43
CA ALA A 82 -19.55 -31.91 5.95
C ALA A 82 -21.07 -31.69 6.07
N SER A 83 -21.51 -30.48 6.39
CA SER A 83 -22.93 -30.14 6.52
C SER A 83 -23.69 -29.99 5.19
N GLY A 84 -23.02 -30.18 4.05
CA GLY A 84 -23.65 -30.14 2.72
C GLY A 84 -24.21 -28.78 2.30
N LYS A 85 -24.02 -27.74 3.11
CA LYS A 85 -24.47 -26.38 2.80
C LYS A 85 -23.48 -25.77 1.81
N LYS A 86 -23.78 -25.95 0.52
CA LYS A 86 -23.11 -25.24 -0.58
C LYS A 86 -23.25 -23.72 -0.33
N PRO A 87 -22.21 -22.90 -0.61
CA PRO A 87 -22.33 -21.44 -0.59
C PRO A 87 -23.41 -20.97 -1.57
#